data_AF-A0A933YJM7-F1
#
_entry.id   AF-A0A933YJM7-F1
#
_cell.length_a   1.000
_cell.length_b   1.000
_cell.length_c   1.000
_cell.angle_alpha   90.00
_cell.angle_beta   90.00
_cell.angle_gamma   90.00
#
_symmetry.space_group_name_H-M   'P 1'
#
loop_
_entity.id
_entity.type
_entity.pdbx_description
1 polymer ?
#
loop_
_entity_poly.entity_id
_entity_poly.type
_entity_poly.pdbx_seq_one_letter_code
_entity_poly.pdbx_strand_id
1 'polypeptide(L)'
;MNAIERSTSQYISNSDIQTLIGGMPAKHVLLVTDACFAGDLFRGSVEMLPYENTPNYFKNVAKRKSRKALTSGGLEPVMDGGAEGHSVFAYYLLKALATTEGKFFDTYQLFDKLRIPVANNSEQIPELQAIKNTGDEGGQFVFVRK
;
A
#
# COMPACT_ATOMS: atom_id res chain seq x y z
N MET A 1 -11.58 23.92 -26.53
CA MET A 1 -12.31 22.75 -27.02
C MET A 1 -12.46 21.79 -25.85
N ASN A 2 -13.70 21.53 -25.45
CA ASN A 2 -14.05 20.78 -24.24
C ASN A 2 -14.00 19.27 -24.53
N ALA A 3 -13.32 18.50 -23.67
CA ALA A 3 -13.19 17.05 -23.83
C ALA A 3 -14.40 16.32 -23.25
N ILE A 4 -15.29 15.97 -24.18
CA ILE A 4 -16.30 14.92 -24.26
C ILE A 4 -16.23 13.82 -23.17
N GLU A 5 -17.39 13.64 -22.51
CA GLU A 5 -17.92 12.45 -21.82
C GLU A 5 -16.99 11.23 -21.71
N ARG A 6 -16.42 11.01 -20.52
CA ARG A 6 -15.69 9.76 -20.20
C ARG A 6 -16.65 8.73 -19.63
N SER A 7 -16.93 7.72 -20.45
CA SER A 7 -17.55 6.45 -20.08
C SER A 7 -17.00 5.92 -18.74
N THR A 8 -17.88 5.70 -17.77
CA THR A 8 -17.56 5.14 -16.44
C THR A 8 -17.17 3.65 -16.50
N SER A 9 -17.21 3.03 -17.68
CA SER A 9 -16.97 1.60 -17.91
C SER A 9 -15.50 1.16 -17.73
N GLN A 10 -14.55 2.09 -17.56
CA GLN A 10 -13.12 1.77 -17.39
C GLN A 10 -12.58 2.01 -15.96
N TYR A 11 -13.45 2.39 -15.02
CA TYR A 11 -13.06 2.63 -13.63
C TYR A 11 -13.47 1.45 -12.75
N ILE A 12 -12.53 0.93 -11.95
CA ILE A 12 -12.85 -0.04 -10.89
C ILE A 12 -13.33 0.76 -9.68
N SER A 13 -14.54 0.48 -9.20
CA SER A 13 -15.09 1.20 -8.05
C SER A 13 -14.40 0.79 -6.74
N ASN A 14 -14.35 1.70 -5.75
CA ASN A 14 -13.86 1.38 -4.41
C ASN A 14 -14.62 0.20 -3.78
N SER A 15 -15.93 0.10 -4.04
CA SER A 15 -16.78 -1.02 -3.59
C SER A 15 -16.40 -2.35 -4.25
N ASP A 16 -16.00 -2.34 -5.52
CA ASP A 16 -15.52 -3.56 -6.19
C ASP A 16 -14.19 -4.01 -5.59
N ILE A 17 -13.27 -3.06 -5.34
CA ILE A 17 -12.00 -3.34 -4.66
C ILE A 17 -12.26 -3.97 -3.28
N GLN A 18 -13.17 -3.40 -2.48
CA GLN A 18 -13.55 -3.94 -1.17
C GLN A 18 -14.12 -5.35 -1.29
N THR A 19 -15.09 -5.56 -2.19
CA THR A 19 -15.73 -6.86 -2.41
C THR A 19 -14.72 -7.93 -2.80
N LEU A 20 -13.88 -7.61 -3.80
CA LEU A 20 -12.85 -8.52 -4.30
C LEU A 20 -11.86 -8.89 -3.20
N ILE A 21 -11.30 -7.89 -2.52
CA ILE A 21 -10.29 -8.11 -1.47
C ILE A 21 -10.89 -8.82 -0.24
N GLY A 22 -12.12 -8.49 0.14
CA GLY A 22 -12.85 -9.15 1.22
C GLY A 22 -13.08 -10.64 0.93
N GLY A 23 -13.46 -10.97 -0.32
CA GLY A 23 -13.76 -12.32 -0.78
C GLY A 23 -12.55 -13.19 -1.10
N MET A 24 -11.34 -12.64 -1.22
CA MET A 24 -10.13 -13.43 -1.53
C MET A 24 -9.86 -14.50 -0.45
N PRO A 25 -9.65 -15.78 -0.84
CA PRO A 25 -9.32 -16.86 0.10
C PRO A 25 -7.83 -16.87 0.52
N ALA A 26 -7.26 -15.68 0.74
CA ALA A 26 -5.88 -15.50 1.20
C ALA A 26 -5.88 -14.96 2.62
N LYS A 27 -4.91 -15.34 3.47
CA LYS A 27 -4.80 -14.79 4.83
C LYS A 27 -4.31 -13.33 4.82
N HIS A 28 -3.33 -13.03 3.97
CA HIS A 28 -2.78 -11.68 3.82
C HIS A 28 -2.96 -11.22 2.38
N VAL A 29 -3.53 -10.04 2.19
CA VAL A 29 -3.64 -9.35 0.91
C VAL A 29 -3.13 -7.94 1.11
N LEU A 30 -2.16 -7.56 0.28
CA LEU A 30 -1.62 -6.22 0.19
C LEU A 30 -1.96 -5.68 -1.20
N LEU A 31 -2.83 -4.67 -1.25
CA LEU A 31 -3.08 -3.87 -2.44
C LEU A 31 -1.97 -2.83 -2.55
N VAL A 32 -1.31 -2.73 -3.71
CA VAL A 32 -0.38 -1.64 -4.00
C VAL A 32 -0.89 -0.91 -5.22
N THR A 33 -1.02 0.41 -5.14
CA THR A 33 -1.53 1.25 -6.23
C THR A 33 -0.69 2.49 -6.39
N ASP A 34 -0.54 2.91 -7.64
CA ASP A 34 0.00 4.22 -7.99
C ASP A 34 -1.11 5.13 -8.52
N ALA A 35 -2.18 5.21 -7.73
CA ALA A 35 -3.34 6.04 -7.97
C ALA A 35 -3.99 6.38 -6.64
N CYS A 36 -4.63 7.55 -6.58
CA CYS A 36 -5.42 7.92 -5.42
C CYS A 36 -6.75 7.17 -5.36
N PHE A 37 -7.08 6.70 -4.15
CA PHE A 37 -8.40 6.22 -3.82
C PHE A 37 -9.08 7.20 -2.86
N ALA A 38 -10.38 7.43 -3.04
CA ALA A 38 -11.15 8.29 -2.15
C ALA A 38 -11.20 7.72 -0.71
N GLY A 39 -11.21 8.61 0.29
CA GLY A 39 -11.09 8.30 1.74
C GLY A 39 -12.16 7.35 2.32
N ASP A 40 -13.21 7.04 1.57
CA ASP A 40 -14.20 6.03 1.95
C ASP A 40 -13.68 4.59 1.85
N LEU A 41 -12.57 4.34 1.15
CA LEU A 41 -11.99 3.00 1.01
C LEU A 41 -11.28 2.52 2.30
N PHE A 42 -10.72 3.44 3.09
CA PHE A 42 -9.77 3.11 4.15
C PHE A 42 -10.26 3.46 5.56
N ARG A 43 -9.84 2.69 6.58
CA ARG A 43 -10.24 2.90 7.99
C ARG A 43 -9.03 3.26 8.86
N GLY A 44 -9.17 4.38 9.58
CA GLY A 44 -8.42 4.67 10.80
C GLY A 44 -6.94 5.00 10.61
N SER A 45 -6.32 5.47 11.69
CA SER A 45 -4.88 5.65 11.79
C SER A 45 -4.18 4.29 11.83
N VAL A 46 -3.03 4.21 11.17
CA VAL A 46 -2.04 3.15 11.40
C VAL A 46 -1.65 3.15 12.87
N GLU A 47 -2.11 2.16 13.63
CA GLU A 47 -1.43 1.81 14.87
C GLU A 47 -0.10 1.16 14.50
N MET A 48 0.98 1.93 14.65
CA MET A 48 2.33 1.42 14.61
C MET A 48 2.52 0.60 15.88
N LEU A 49 2.41 -0.73 15.77
CA LEU A 49 2.98 -1.58 16.81
C LEU A 49 4.49 -1.34 16.81
N PRO A 50 5.13 -1.14 17.97
CA PRO A 50 6.58 -1.02 18.04
C PRO A 50 7.19 -2.27 17.40
N TYR A 51 7.89 -2.05 16.30
CA TYR A 51 8.56 -3.11 15.58
C TYR A 51 9.69 -3.67 16.43
N GLU A 52 9.62 -4.97 16.69
CA GLU A 52 10.76 -5.73 17.17
C GLU A 52 11.15 -6.72 16.07
N ASN A 53 12.42 -6.69 15.64
CA ASN A 53 12.96 -7.64 14.67
C ASN A 53 13.14 -9.04 15.29
N THR A 54 12.06 -9.61 15.81
CA THR A 54 12.06 -10.90 16.47
C THR A 54 11.24 -11.89 15.66
N PRO A 55 11.65 -13.16 15.60
CA PRO A 55 10.83 -14.21 15.00
C PRO A 55 9.41 -14.29 15.60
N ASN A 56 9.25 -13.90 16.87
CA ASN A 56 7.97 -13.90 17.56
C ASN A 56 7.03 -12.81 17.03
N TYR A 57 7.55 -11.61 16.73
CA TYR A 57 6.78 -10.55 16.07
C TYR A 57 6.18 -11.05 14.76
N PHE A 58 7.03 -11.56 13.84
CA PHE A 58 6.58 -12.05 12.54
C PHE A 58 5.58 -13.22 12.66
N LYS A 59 5.79 -14.13 13.61
CA LYS A 59 4.83 -15.21 13.91
C LYS A 59 3.48 -14.68 14.39
N ASN A 60 3.46 -13.60 15.16
CA ASN A 60 2.23 -13.04 15.71
C ASN A 60 1.43 -12.30 14.64
N VAL A 61 2.09 -11.44 13.84
CA VAL A 61 1.41 -10.69 12.78
C VAL A 61 0.96 -11.58 11.62
N ALA A 62 1.67 -12.67 11.34
CA ALA A 62 1.30 -13.63 10.30
C ALA A 62 0.14 -14.58 10.67
N LYS A 63 -0.32 -14.56 11.94
CA LYS A 63 -1.47 -15.36 12.37
C LYS A 63 -2.80 -14.66 12.07
N ARG A 64 -2.82 -13.33 12.11
CA ARG A 64 -4.02 -12.49 11.98
C ARG A 64 -4.30 -12.18 10.52
N LYS A 65 -5.57 -12.07 10.14
CA LYS A 65 -5.95 -11.69 8.77
C LYS A 65 -5.45 -10.27 8.46
N SER A 66 -4.95 -10.06 7.25
CA SER A 66 -4.42 -8.76 6.78
C SER A 66 -5.02 -8.40 5.43
N ARG A 67 -5.52 -7.17 5.32
CA ARG A 67 -6.19 -6.56 4.16
C ARG A 67 -5.84 -5.07 4.12
N LYS A 68 -4.62 -4.79 3.65
CA LYS A 68 -4.05 -3.44 3.62
C LYS A 68 -3.88 -2.93 2.21
N ALA A 69 -3.88 -1.62 2.07
CA ALA A 69 -3.51 -0.92 0.86
C ALA A 69 -2.33 0.02 1.11
N LEU A 70 -1.37 0.00 0.21
CA LEU A 70 -0.28 0.94 0.09
C LEU A 70 -0.49 1.76 -1.19
N THR A 71 -0.62 3.08 -1.04
CA THR A 71 -0.96 3.98 -2.15
C THR A 71 0.07 5.10 -2.26
N SER A 72 0.23 5.67 -3.47
CA SER A 72 1.09 6.82 -3.69
C SER A 72 0.58 8.10 -3.01
N GLY A 73 -0.74 8.30 -2.96
CA GLY A 73 -1.40 9.45 -2.33
C GLY A 73 -1.15 10.79 -3.04
N GLY A 74 -2.05 11.75 -2.86
CA GLY A 74 -2.00 13.09 -3.50
C GLY A 74 -2.99 13.28 -4.67
N LEU A 75 -3.76 14.39 -4.65
CA LEU A 75 -4.80 14.70 -5.65
C LEU A 75 -4.27 15.01 -7.06
N GLU A 76 -2.97 15.21 -7.20
CA GLU A 76 -2.34 15.68 -8.43
C GLU A 76 -1.95 14.50 -9.35
N PRO A 77 -2.01 14.69 -10.69
CA PRO A 77 -1.63 13.66 -11.65
C PRO A 77 -0.20 13.18 -11.36
N VAL A 78 -0.01 11.86 -11.42
CA VAL A 78 1.30 11.21 -11.26
C VAL A 78 2.27 11.87 -12.24
N MET A 79 3.21 12.66 -11.71
CA MET A 79 4.22 13.27 -12.57
C MET A 79 5.09 12.16 -13.15
N ASP A 80 5.36 12.22 -14.46
CA ASP A 80 6.35 11.39 -15.17
C ASP A 80 7.81 11.66 -14.71
N GLY A 81 8.01 12.14 -13.49
CA GLY A 81 9.26 12.66 -12.94
C GLY A 81 9.97 11.72 -11.96
N GLY A 82 9.62 10.44 -11.92
CA GLY A 82 10.39 9.47 -11.14
C GLY A 82 11.72 9.11 -11.82
N ALA A 83 12.41 8.10 -11.28
CA ALA A 83 13.70 7.66 -11.79
C ALA A 83 13.59 6.28 -12.46
N GLU A 84 14.52 6.00 -13.37
CA GLU A 84 14.64 4.69 -14.04
C GLU A 84 13.39 4.29 -14.84
N GLY A 85 12.63 5.26 -15.36
CA GLY A 85 11.41 5.00 -16.16
C GLY A 85 10.18 4.64 -15.31
N HIS A 86 10.23 4.90 -14.01
CA HIS A 86 9.12 4.70 -13.08
C HIS A 86 8.60 6.04 -12.55
N SER A 87 7.37 6.06 -12.01
CA SER A 87 6.90 7.17 -11.18
C SER A 87 7.76 7.30 -9.91
N VAL A 88 7.68 8.44 -9.22
CA VAL A 88 8.41 8.64 -7.95
C VAL A 88 8.05 7.56 -6.94
N PHE A 89 6.75 7.31 -6.75
CA PHE A 89 6.28 6.24 -5.86
C PHE A 89 6.80 4.86 -6.27
N ALA A 90 6.66 4.47 -7.54
CA ALA A 90 7.06 3.15 -8.00
C ALA A 90 8.58 2.94 -7.88
N TYR A 91 9.38 3.96 -8.22
CA TYR A 91 10.82 3.93 -8.05
C TYR A 91 11.22 3.68 -6.58
N TYR A 92 10.68 4.44 -5.64
CA TYR A 92 11.01 4.28 -4.22
C TYR A 92 10.44 2.99 -3.61
N LEU A 93 9.29 2.51 -4.08
CA LEU A 93 8.76 1.20 -3.70
C LEU A 93 9.73 0.08 -4.10
N LEU A 94 10.17 0.05 -5.36
CA LEU A 94 11.12 -0.95 -5.87
C LEU A 94 12.45 -0.86 -5.13
N LYS A 95 12.97 0.36 -4.92
CA LYS A 95 14.18 0.60 -4.14
C LYS A 95 14.04 0.10 -2.71
N ALA A 96 12.91 0.33 -2.05
CA ALA A 96 12.68 -0.13 -0.68
C ALA A 96 12.61 -1.67 -0.61
N LEU A 97 11.93 -2.33 -1.56
CA LEU A 97 11.93 -3.80 -1.66
C LEU A 97 13.36 -4.37 -1.82
N ALA A 98 14.16 -3.75 -2.70
CA ALA A 98 15.53 -4.17 -3.00
C ALA A 98 16.52 -3.91 -1.84
N THR A 99 16.29 -2.89 -1.01
CA THR A 99 17.24 -2.46 0.03
C THR A 99 16.79 -2.75 1.47
N THR A 100 15.60 -3.32 1.69
CA THR A 100 15.16 -3.72 3.05
C THR A 100 15.89 -4.95 3.56
N GLU A 101 16.91 -4.75 4.39
CA GLU A 101 17.70 -5.82 4.99
C GLU A 101 16.88 -6.75 5.91
N GLY A 102 17.42 -7.95 6.15
CA GLY A 102 16.80 -8.99 6.97
C GLY A 102 16.12 -10.09 6.15
N LYS A 103 16.01 -11.28 6.75
CA LYS A 103 15.33 -12.43 6.11
C LYS A 103 13.83 -12.19 5.94
N PHE A 104 13.25 -11.46 6.88
CA PHE A 104 11.84 -11.10 6.92
C PHE A 104 11.70 -9.61 7.11
N PHE A 105 10.76 -9.01 6.41
CA PHE A 105 10.28 -7.67 6.69
C PHE A 105 8.80 -7.59 6.36
N ASP A 106 8.08 -6.65 6.96
CA ASP A 106 6.64 -6.50 6.75
C ASP A 106 6.26 -5.25 5.95
N THR A 107 4.96 -5.07 5.76
CA THR A 107 4.40 -3.93 5.03
C THR A 107 4.71 -2.59 5.70
N TYR A 108 4.77 -2.53 7.03
CA TYR A 108 5.10 -1.29 7.74
C TYR A 108 6.55 -0.89 7.53
N GLN A 109 7.47 -1.86 7.65
CA GLN A 109 8.88 -1.60 7.39
C GLN A 109 9.12 -1.14 5.96
N LEU A 110 8.41 -1.75 4.99
CA LEU A 110 8.45 -1.32 3.60
C LEU A 110 7.95 0.12 3.45
N PHE A 111 6.82 0.44 4.07
CA PHE A 111 6.22 1.78 4.04
C PHE A 111 7.13 2.84 4.68
N ASP A 112 7.68 2.57 5.86
CA ASP A 112 8.59 3.50 6.56
C ASP A 112 9.82 3.84 5.70
N LYS A 113 10.33 2.89 4.92
CA LYS A 113 11.46 3.13 4.01
C LYS A 113 11.12 4.02 2.83
N LEU A 114 9.89 4.00 2.31
CA LEU A 114 9.53 4.73 1.09
C LEU A 114 8.77 6.03 1.35
N ARG A 115 8.04 6.16 2.48
CA ARG A 115 7.16 7.30 2.76
C ARG A 115 7.91 8.64 2.70
N ILE A 116 9.02 8.75 3.43
CA ILE A 116 9.80 9.99 3.48
C ILE A 116 10.48 10.30 2.13
N PRO A 117 11.17 9.35 1.47
CA PRO A 117 11.73 9.62 0.16
C PRO A 117 10.70 10.07 -0.89
N VAL A 118 9.52 9.46 -0.95
CA VAL A 118 8.47 9.87 -1.90
C VAL A 118 7.98 11.29 -1.59
N ALA A 119 7.64 11.56 -0.32
CA ALA A 119 7.17 12.89 0.11
C ALA A 119 8.22 13.99 -0.07
N ASN A 120 9.51 13.66 -0.03
CA ASN A 120 10.59 14.62 -0.25
C ASN A 120 10.88 14.88 -1.73
N ASN A 121 10.43 14.01 -2.63
CA ASN A 121 10.77 14.07 -4.07
C ASN A 121 9.53 14.23 -4.96
N SER A 122 8.36 14.46 -4.36
CA SER A 122 7.10 14.70 -5.06
C SER A 122 6.06 15.31 -4.12
N GLU A 123 4.96 15.79 -4.68
CA GLU A 123 3.77 16.21 -3.92
C GLU A 123 2.94 15.00 -3.42
N GLN A 124 3.37 13.76 -3.72
CA GLN A 124 2.69 12.55 -3.30
C GLN A 124 2.95 12.28 -1.82
N ILE A 125 1.90 11.90 -1.08
CA ILE A 125 1.98 11.52 0.34
C ILE A 125 1.55 10.07 0.45
N PRO A 126 2.48 9.10 0.45
CA PRO A 126 2.12 7.71 0.51
C PRO A 126 1.31 7.37 1.74
N GLU A 127 0.30 6.53 1.55
CA GLU A 127 -0.57 6.06 2.62
C GLU A 127 -0.56 4.54 2.69
N LEU A 128 -0.43 4.03 3.92
CA LEU A 128 -0.65 2.62 4.24
C LEU A 128 -1.85 2.53 5.16
N GLN A 129 -2.94 1.88 4.75
CA GLN A 129 -4.15 1.80 5.57
C GLN A 129 -4.85 0.44 5.44
N ALA A 130 -5.66 0.08 6.43
CA ALA A 130 -6.55 -1.08 6.35
C ALA A 130 -7.76 -0.75 5.46
N ILE A 131 -8.17 -1.72 4.63
CA ILE A 131 -9.31 -1.55 3.71
C ILE A 131 -10.60 -1.83 4.48
N LYS A 132 -11.53 -0.86 4.47
CA LYS A 132 -12.82 -0.95 5.18
C LYS A 132 -13.60 -2.20 4.76
N ASN A 133 -14.28 -2.81 5.73
CA ASN A 133 -15.22 -3.92 5.52
C ASN A 133 -14.63 -5.19 4.87
N THR A 134 -13.31 -5.40 4.94
CA THR A 134 -12.64 -6.59 4.37
C THR A 134 -12.21 -7.64 5.41
N GLY A 135 -12.41 -7.34 6.69
CA GLY A 135 -12.04 -8.22 7.81
C GLY A 135 -10.53 -8.22 8.11
N ASP A 136 -9.86 -7.07 7.99
CA ASP A 136 -8.51 -6.90 8.55
C ASP A 136 -8.55 -7.07 10.09
N GLU A 137 -7.59 -7.81 10.64
CA GLU A 137 -7.46 -8.09 12.08
C GLU A 137 -6.13 -7.57 12.65
N GLY A 138 -5.47 -6.64 11.95
CA GLY A 138 -4.15 -6.11 12.34
C GLY A 138 -2.97 -7.03 12.00
N GLY A 139 -3.17 -8.02 11.13
CA GLY A 139 -2.06 -8.80 10.57
C GLY A 139 -1.17 -7.97 9.64
N GLN A 140 0.00 -8.51 9.29
CA GLN A 140 0.90 -7.90 8.30
C GLN A 140 1.18 -8.85 7.14
N PHE A 141 1.29 -8.29 5.93
CA PHE A 141 1.91 -9.00 4.83
C PHE A 141 3.43 -9.01 5.07
N VAL A 142 4.01 -10.22 5.18
CA VAL A 142 5.44 -10.44 5.45
C VAL A 142 6.13 -10.89 4.18
N PHE A 143 7.15 -10.15 3.78
CA PHE A 143 8.05 -10.46 2.70
C PHE A 143 9.17 -11.38 3.20
N VAL A 144 9.53 -12.36 2.37
CA VAL A 144 10.63 -13.30 2.64
C VAL A 144 11.67 -13.11 1.54
N ARG A 145 12.89 -12.75 1.93
CA ARG A 145 14.01 -12.68 0.97
C ARG A 145 14.47 -14.10 0.59
N LYS A 146 14.72 -14.30 -0.69
CA LYS A 146 15.30 -15.54 -1.24
C LYS A 146 16.81 -15.51 -1.16
#